data_AF-A0A354A0T5-F1
#
_entry.id   AF-A0A354A0T5-F1
#
_cell.length_a   1.000
_cell.length_b   1.000
_cell.length_c   1.000
_cell.angle_alpha   90.00
_cell.angle_beta   90.00
_cell.angle_gamma   90.00
#
_symmetry.space_group_name_H-M   'P 1'
#
loop_
_entity.id
_entity.type
_entity.pdbx_description
1 polymer ?
#
loop_
_entity_poly.entity_id
_entity_poly.type
_entity_poly.pdbx_seq_one_letter_code
_entity_poly.pdbx_strand_id
1 'polypeptide(L)'
;MKRIIAVFMMIALVVLVVSSHKVSGQQATQSGEELFKQKCAMCHPDGKNIINSEKTLHKNILESNNINTPEDIVKKMRNPGPGMTEFHETDIPNKDAHSIAEYILKTF
;
A
#
# COMPACT_ATOMS: atom_id res chain seq x y z
N MET A 1 -56.17 23.95 8.11
CA MET A 1 -54.98 24.06 9.00
C MET A 1 -54.57 22.73 9.62
N LYS A 2 -55.45 21.96 10.29
CA LYS A 2 -55.11 20.65 10.89
C LYS A 2 -54.59 19.58 9.90
N ARG A 3 -55.06 19.57 8.65
CA ARG A 3 -54.62 18.61 7.61
C ARG A 3 -53.27 18.94 6.97
N ILE A 4 -52.86 20.22 6.98
CA ILE A 4 -51.57 20.66 6.41
C ILE A 4 -50.44 20.38 7.39
N ILE A 5 -50.70 20.52 8.70
CA ILE A 5 -49.78 20.16 9.78
C ILE A 5 -49.50 18.65 9.79
N ALA A 6 -50.54 17.82 9.57
CA ALA A 6 -50.39 16.36 9.52
C ALA A 6 -49.54 15.88 8.34
N VAL A 7 -49.64 16.54 7.17
CA VAL A 7 -48.85 16.19 5.98
C VAL A 7 -47.38 16.60 6.15
N PHE A 8 -47.10 17.75 6.75
CA PHE A 8 -45.73 18.15 7.06
C PHE A 8 -45.05 17.24 8.12
N MET A 9 -45.81 16.78 9.11
CA MET A 9 -45.32 15.86 10.14
C MET A 9 -45.05 14.44 9.61
N MET A 10 -45.76 14.02 8.55
CA MET A 10 -45.56 12.72 7.90
C MET A 10 -44.35 12.71 6.95
N ILE A 11 -44.06 13.83 6.28
CA ILE A 11 -42.88 13.99 5.41
C ILE A 11 -41.58 14.04 6.23
N ALA A 12 -41.61 14.63 7.43
CA ALA A 12 -40.46 14.66 8.33
C ALA A 12 -40.04 13.27 8.85
N LEU A 13 -40.97 12.29 8.87
CA LEU A 13 -40.70 10.94 9.37
C LEU A 13 -40.03 10.02 8.34
N VAL A 14 -40.12 10.34 7.04
CA VAL A 14 -39.54 9.52 5.95
C VAL A 14 -38.06 9.84 5.72
N VAL A 15 -37.59 11.02 6.14
CA VAL A 15 -36.20 11.47 5.93
C VAL A 15 -35.22 10.86 6.96
N LEU A 16 -35.72 10.22 8.03
CA LEU A 16 -34.91 9.70 9.13
C LEU A 16 -34.43 8.24 8.97
N VAL A 17 -34.69 7.58 7.83
CA VAL A 17 -34.46 6.12 7.69
C VAL A 17 -33.23 5.75 6.86
N VAL A 18 -32.45 6.70 6.33
CA VAL A 18 -31.40 6.37 5.31
C VAL A 18 -29.94 6.46 5.75
N SER A 19 -29.63 6.81 6.99
CA SER A 19 -28.24 7.11 7.37
C SER A 19 -27.66 6.11 8.37
N SER A 20 -27.48 4.86 7.98
CA SER A 20 -26.59 3.91 8.68
C SER A 20 -26.15 2.75 7.77
N HIS A 21 -25.66 3.05 6.56
CA HIS A 21 -24.71 2.14 5.92
C HIS A 21 -23.35 2.42 6.55
N LYS A 22 -23.03 1.70 7.64
CA LYS A 22 -21.62 1.49 7.97
C LYS A 22 -21.05 0.63 6.84
N VAL A 23 -20.52 1.29 5.81
CA VAL A 23 -19.52 0.69 4.95
C VAL A 23 -18.38 0.35 5.91
N SER A 24 -18.36 -0.91 6.36
CA SER A 24 -17.14 -1.50 6.87
C SER A 24 -16.16 -1.36 5.71
N GLY A 25 -15.32 -0.33 5.79
CA GLY A 25 -14.26 -0.09 4.84
C GLY A 25 -13.32 -1.28 4.95
N GLN A 26 -13.64 -2.33 4.21
CA GLN A 26 -12.67 -3.32 3.82
C GLN A 26 -11.71 -2.52 2.94
N GLN A 27 -10.70 -1.89 3.57
CA GLN A 27 -9.59 -1.27 2.88
C GLN A 27 -9.12 -2.35 1.90
N ALA A 28 -9.35 -2.12 0.62
CA ALA A 28 -8.88 -3.04 -0.40
C ALA A 28 -7.39 -3.22 -0.14
N THR A 29 -6.99 -4.46 0.15
CA THR A 29 -5.58 -4.76 0.38
C THR A 29 -4.86 -4.44 -0.92
N GLN A 30 -4.05 -3.39 -0.92
CA GLN A 30 -3.26 -3.04 -2.08
C GLN A 30 -2.33 -4.21 -2.41
N SER A 31 -2.21 -4.52 -3.69
CA SER A 31 -1.28 -5.55 -4.14
C SER A 31 0.18 -5.09 -3.95
N GLY A 32 1.10 -6.05 -3.86
CA GLY A 32 2.54 -5.75 -3.82
C GLY A 32 3.02 -4.93 -5.02
N GLU A 33 2.43 -5.14 -6.19
CA GLU A 33 2.70 -4.35 -7.40
C GLU A 33 2.28 -2.88 -7.26
N GLU A 34 1.07 -2.63 -6.77
CA GLU A 34 0.58 -1.26 -6.56
C GLU A 34 1.40 -0.52 -5.51
N LEU A 35 1.73 -1.21 -4.41
CA LEU A 35 2.59 -0.68 -3.37
C LEU A 35 3.99 -0.37 -3.90
N PHE A 36 4.57 -1.27 -4.70
CA PHE A 36 5.87 -1.05 -5.36
C PHE A 36 5.84 0.16 -6.29
N LYS A 37 4.80 0.30 -7.12
CA LYS A 37 4.64 1.46 -8.02
C LYS A 37 4.57 2.77 -7.24
N GLN A 38 3.89 2.78 -6.09
CA GLN A 38 3.72 3.96 -5.26
C GLN A 38 4.97 4.34 -4.46
N LYS A 39 5.74 3.36 -3.99
CA LYS A 39 6.79 3.57 -2.97
C LYS A 39 8.21 3.36 -3.49
N CYS A 40 8.39 2.55 -4.54
CA CYS A 40 9.70 2.04 -4.95
C CYS A 40 10.07 2.42 -6.38
N ALA A 41 9.10 2.40 -7.30
CA ALA A 41 9.34 2.50 -8.75
C ALA A 41 9.97 3.84 -9.19
N MET A 42 9.82 4.91 -8.41
CA MET A 42 10.50 6.18 -8.69
C MET A 42 12.02 6.01 -8.71
N CYS A 43 12.58 5.28 -7.74
CA CYS A 43 14.01 5.00 -7.69
C CYS A 43 14.39 3.72 -8.42
N HIS A 44 13.44 2.78 -8.52
CA HIS A 44 13.63 1.45 -9.09
C HIS A 44 12.71 1.16 -10.29
N PRO A 45 12.76 1.97 -11.36
CA PRO A 45 11.96 1.72 -12.56
C PRO A 45 12.45 0.43 -13.24
N ASP A 46 11.52 -0.46 -13.58
CA ASP A 46 11.80 -1.78 -14.18
C ASP A 46 12.86 -2.59 -13.43
N GLY A 47 12.92 -2.46 -12.09
CA GLY A 47 13.91 -3.16 -11.26
C GLY A 47 15.32 -2.56 -11.31
N LYS A 48 15.55 -1.48 -12.07
CA LYS A 48 16.83 -0.76 -12.09
C LYS A 48 17.03 0.03 -10.79
N ASN A 49 18.05 0.86 -10.74
CA ASN A 49 18.26 1.80 -9.65
C ASN A 49 18.88 3.09 -10.20
N ILE A 50 18.12 4.19 -10.13
CA ILE A 50 18.55 5.49 -10.67
C ILE A 50 19.58 6.19 -9.78
N ILE A 51 19.68 5.80 -8.51
CA ILE A 51 20.62 6.37 -7.54
C ILE A 51 21.97 5.67 -7.62
N ASN A 52 21.96 4.34 -7.74
CA ASN A 52 23.16 3.53 -7.93
C ASN A 52 22.88 2.38 -8.90
N SER A 53 23.38 2.50 -10.13
CA SER A 53 23.18 1.54 -11.22
C SER A 53 23.71 0.14 -10.97
N GLU A 54 24.60 -0.05 -9.99
CA GLU A 54 25.14 -1.38 -9.62
C GLU A 54 24.22 -2.12 -8.63
N LYS A 55 23.27 -1.40 -8.00
CA LYS A 55 22.40 -1.95 -6.95
C LYS A 55 20.95 -2.06 -7.42
N THR A 56 20.76 -2.81 -8.50
CA THR A 56 19.42 -3.11 -9.07
C THR A 56 18.68 -4.17 -8.24
N LEU A 57 17.38 -4.29 -8.47
CA LEU A 57 16.53 -5.34 -7.91
C LEU A 57 16.51 -6.63 -8.75
N HIS A 58 17.27 -6.69 -9.85
CA HIS A 58 17.35 -7.91 -10.65
C HIS A 58 17.91 -9.08 -9.83
N LYS A 59 17.34 -10.26 -10.06
CA LYS A 59 17.63 -11.49 -9.31
C LYS A 59 19.12 -11.76 -9.09
N ASN A 60 19.94 -11.69 -10.13
CA ASN A 60 21.38 -11.96 -10.02
C ASN A 60 22.11 -10.97 -9.08
N ILE A 61 21.68 -9.71 -9.04
CA ILE A 61 22.24 -8.70 -8.14
C ILE A 61 21.74 -8.93 -6.72
N LEU A 62 20.46 -9.27 -6.52
CA LEU A 62 19.94 -9.61 -5.20
C LEU A 62 20.64 -10.84 -4.60
N GLU A 63 20.77 -11.91 -5.39
CA GLU A 63 21.42 -13.16 -4.97
C GLU A 63 22.90 -12.95 -4.62
N SER A 64 23.66 -12.22 -5.45
CA SER A 64 25.08 -11.90 -5.17
C SER A 64 25.27 -11.04 -3.91
N ASN A 65 24.23 -10.34 -3.47
CA ASN A 65 24.21 -9.58 -2.23
C ASN A 65 23.54 -10.32 -1.06
N ASN A 66 23.27 -11.62 -1.21
CA ASN A 66 22.60 -12.48 -0.21
C ASN A 66 21.18 -11.99 0.17
N ILE A 67 20.45 -11.41 -0.78
CA ILE A 67 19.04 -11.00 -0.61
C ILE A 67 18.19 -12.01 -1.37
N ASN A 68 17.72 -13.05 -0.69
CA ASN A 68 17.08 -14.21 -1.34
C ASN A 68 15.65 -14.45 -0.88
N THR A 69 15.25 -13.82 0.23
CA THR A 69 13.94 -14.03 0.85
C THR A 69 13.18 -12.72 0.96
N PRO A 70 11.84 -12.77 1.06
CA PRO A 70 11.05 -11.57 1.34
C PRO A 70 11.53 -10.85 2.60
N GLU A 71 11.93 -11.60 3.63
CA GLU A 71 12.45 -11.06 4.89
C GLU A 71 13.75 -10.29 4.70
N ASP A 72 14.63 -10.69 3.77
CA ASP A 72 15.87 -9.95 3.47
C ASP A 72 15.57 -8.59 2.83
N ILE A 73 14.58 -8.53 1.93
CA ILE A 73 14.13 -7.27 1.34
C ILE A 73 13.47 -6.39 2.40
N VAL A 74 12.60 -6.96 3.24
CA VAL A 74 11.97 -6.20 4.34
C VAL A 74 13.05 -5.62 5.27
N LYS A 75 14.06 -6.41 5.66
CA LYS A 75 15.21 -5.89 6.43
C LYS A 75 15.91 -4.75 5.70
N LYS A 76 16.06 -4.84 4.37
CA LYS A 76 16.67 -3.78 3.57
C LYS A 76 15.83 -2.51 3.52
N MET A 77 14.50 -2.63 3.50
CA MET A 77 13.58 -1.50 3.61
C MET A 77 13.66 -0.83 4.99
N ARG A 78 13.87 -1.61 6.06
CA ARG A 78 14.03 -1.11 7.44
C ARG A 78 15.42 -0.57 7.73
N ASN A 79 16.44 -0.97 7.00
CA ASN A 79 17.81 -0.49 7.19
C ASN A 79 18.53 -0.38 5.83
N PRO A 80 18.20 0.64 5.04
CA PRO A 80 18.73 0.80 3.70
C PRO A 80 20.19 1.27 3.72
N GLY A 81 20.85 1.11 2.57
CA GLY A 81 22.15 1.76 2.34
C GLY A 81 22.00 3.26 2.03
N PRO A 82 23.13 3.99 1.94
CA PRO A 82 23.11 5.41 1.56
C PRO A 82 22.34 5.65 0.26
N GLY A 83 21.47 6.66 0.25
CA GLY A 83 20.68 7.07 -0.92
C GLY A 83 19.30 6.42 -1.07
N MET A 84 18.91 5.52 -0.17
CA MET A 84 17.54 5.00 -0.09
C MET A 84 16.91 5.39 1.26
N THR A 85 15.66 5.87 1.22
CA THR A 85 14.90 6.24 2.41
C THR A 85 14.57 5.00 3.25
N GLU A 86 14.70 5.12 4.57
CA GLU A 86 14.25 4.10 5.50
C GLU A 86 12.72 4.10 5.55
N PHE A 87 12.11 2.93 5.44
CA PHE A 87 10.67 2.77 5.59
C PHE A 87 10.38 2.17 6.95
N HIS A 88 9.81 2.92 7.89
CA HIS A 88 9.43 2.36 9.18
C HIS A 88 8.10 1.59 9.06
N GLU A 89 7.76 0.80 10.09
CA GLU A 89 6.46 0.09 10.12
C GLU A 89 5.26 1.04 10.09
N THR A 90 5.44 2.28 10.56
CA THR A 90 4.42 3.34 10.48
C THR A 90 4.20 3.85 9.06
N ASP A 91 5.20 3.74 8.18
CA ASP A 91 5.12 4.21 6.78
C ASP A 91 4.67 3.10 5.84
N ILE A 92 5.19 1.89 6.06
CA ILE A 92 4.84 0.67 5.35
C ILE A 92 4.71 -0.46 6.39
N PRO A 93 3.49 -0.84 6.78
CA PRO A 93 3.25 -1.96 7.70
C PRO A 93 3.90 -3.26 7.23
N ASN A 94 4.24 -4.17 8.15
CA ASN A 94 4.98 -5.40 7.80
C ASN A 94 4.27 -6.26 6.75
N LYS A 95 2.93 -6.32 6.77
CA LYS A 95 2.15 -7.03 5.75
C LYS A 95 2.37 -6.46 4.34
N ASP A 96 2.39 -5.14 4.23
CA ASP A 96 2.56 -4.44 2.97
C ASP A 96 4.01 -4.51 2.50
N ALA A 97 4.97 -4.39 3.42
CA ALA A 97 6.39 -4.58 3.14
C ALA A 97 6.68 -6.00 2.62
N HIS A 98 6.05 -7.02 3.22
CA HIS A 98 6.17 -8.40 2.77
C HIS A 98 5.55 -8.59 1.38
N SER A 99 4.37 -8.01 1.13
CA SER A 99 3.73 -8.04 -0.19
C SER A 99 4.59 -7.38 -1.28
N ILE A 100 5.24 -6.25 -0.98
CA ILE A 100 6.22 -5.60 -1.87
C ILE A 100 7.40 -6.53 -2.13
N ALA A 101 7.94 -7.16 -1.08
CA ALA A 101 9.10 -8.02 -1.19
C ALA A 101 8.84 -9.27 -2.05
N GLU A 102 7.69 -9.92 -1.86
CA GLU A 102 7.25 -11.03 -2.72
C GLU A 102 7.10 -10.60 -4.17
N TYR A 103 6.52 -9.42 -4.41
CA TYR A 103 6.40 -8.87 -5.76
C TYR A 103 7.77 -8.63 -6.41
N ILE A 104 8.74 -8.07 -5.67
CA ILE A 104 10.11 -7.84 -6.18
C ILE A 104 10.75 -9.16 -6.61
N LEU A 105 10.78 -10.17 -5.73
CA LEU A 105 11.42 -11.45 -6.04
C LEU A 105 10.75 -12.23 -7.17
N LYS A 106 9.45 -12.02 -7.36
CA LYS A 106 8.70 -12.65 -8.45
C LYS A 106 8.93 -11.98 -9.80
N THR A 107 9.24 -10.68 -9.80
CA THR A 107 9.16 -9.84 -11.01
C THR A 107 10.52 -9.52 -11.63
N PHE A 108 11.56 -9.33 -10.81
CA PHE A 108 12.88 -8.84 -11.23
C PHE A 108 13.97 -9.89 -10.97
#